data_AF-A0A2T0HQI4-F1
#
_entry.id   AF-A0A2T0HQI4-F1
#
_cell.length_a   1.000
_cell.length_b   1.000
_cell.length_c   1.000
_cell.angle_alpha   90.00
_cell.angle_beta   90.00
_cell.angle_gamma   90.00
#
_symmetry.space_group_name_H-M   'P 1'
#
loop_
_entity.id
_entity.type
_entity.pdbx_description
1 polymer ?
#
loop_
_entity_poly.entity_id
_entity_poly.type
_entity_poly.pdbx_seq_one_letter_code
_entity_poly.pdbx_strand_id
1 'polypeptide(L)'
;MTTKQPDWEAIERAYRAGLLSVRAIGETHGVNHATILKRAKKEDWKRDLTDRVRAATKQKVTTAVTTKSNQSKVVTDAEIIEEASDQAVAVILAHRTGLAQWRSIADKLSDALVAMDVNADNAGDFARSLNAGVDAQLKVIKGERQAYNLDIEEGDKTVSGLSDLMDDLSKDA
;
A
#
# COMPACT_ATOMS: atom_id res chain seq x y z
N MET A 1 -23.35 -29.40 -1.02
CA MET A 1 -22.78 -28.05 -1.06
C MET A 1 -21.71 -28.03 -2.14
N THR A 2 -22.00 -27.40 -3.28
CA THR A 2 -21.09 -27.34 -4.42
C THR A 2 -19.89 -26.46 -4.05
N THR A 3 -18.72 -27.06 -3.93
CA THR A 3 -17.45 -26.33 -3.76
C THR A 3 -17.24 -25.45 -4.99
N LYS A 4 -17.54 -24.16 -4.83
CA LYS A 4 -17.38 -23.15 -5.87
C LYS A 4 -15.90 -23.17 -6.26
N GLN A 5 -15.58 -23.56 -7.50
CA GLN A 5 -14.20 -23.57 -7.95
C GLN A 5 -13.59 -22.17 -7.77
N PRO A 6 -12.33 -22.06 -7.33
CA PRO A 6 -11.68 -20.77 -7.22
C PRO A 6 -11.66 -20.04 -8.56
N ASP A 7 -11.94 -18.74 -8.52
CA ASP A 7 -11.84 -17.87 -9.69
C ASP A 7 -10.36 -17.64 -10.02
N TRP A 8 -9.82 -18.53 -10.85
CA TRP A 8 -8.41 -18.51 -11.21
C TRP A 8 -8.02 -17.34 -12.09
N GLU A 9 -8.96 -16.81 -12.86
CA GLU A 9 -8.76 -15.63 -13.70
C GLU A 9 -8.63 -14.38 -12.81
N ALA A 10 -9.48 -14.23 -11.78
CA ALA A 10 -9.32 -13.16 -10.80
C ALA A 10 -8.00 -13.26 -10.00
N ILE A 11 -7.60 -14.47 -9.61
CA ILE A 11 -6.32 -14.71 -8.91
C ILE A 11 -5.12 -14.37 -9.82
N GLU A 12 -5.17 -14.74 -11.10
CA GLU A 12 -4.12 -14.40 -12.08
C GLU A 12 -3.99 -12.89 -12.23
N ARG A 13 -5.12 -12.19 -12.40
CA ARG A 13 -5.18 -10.72 -12.50
C ARG A 13 -4.54 -10.05 -11.29
N ALA A 14 -4.93 -10.45 -10.09
CA ALA A 14 -4.36 -9.92 -8.85
C ALA A 14 -2.86 -10.27 -8.70
N TYR A 15 -2.45 -11.45 -9.17
CA TYR A 15 -1.06 -11.87 -9.14
C TYR A 15 -0.20 -11.01 -10.08
N ARG A 16 -0.60 -10.85 -11.35
CA ARG A 16 0.13 -10.07 -12.36
C ARG A 16 0.20 -8.58 -12.03
N ALA A 17 -0.85 -8.03 -11.41
CA ALA A 17 -0.89 -6.65 -10.93
C ALA A 17 0.19 -6.35 -9.87
N GLY A 18 0.68 -7.36 -9.15
CA GLY A 18 1.85 -7.23 -8.27
C GLY A 18 1.67 -6.39 -7.01
N LEU A 19 0.52 -5.73 -6.81
CA LEU A 19 0.23 -4.87 -5.65
C LEU A 19 0.01 -5.65 -4.35
N LEU A 20 -0.69 -6.79 -4.43
CA LEU A 20 -1.01 -7.60 -3.26
C LEU A 20 0.04 -8.71 -3.05
N SER A 21 0.26 -9.07 -1.79
CA SER A 21 1.04 -10.27 -1.47
C SER A 21 0.24 -11.52 -1.89
N VAL A 22 0.92 -12.60 -2.26
CA VAL A 22 0.25 -13.86 -2.66
C VAL A 22 -0.63 -14.42 -1.53
N ARG A 23 -0.29 -14.13 -0.27
CA ARG A 23 -1.11 -14.48 0.90
C ARG A 23 -2.42 -13.69 0.95
N ALA A 24 -2.38 -12.38 0.73
CA ALA A 24 -3.58 -11.54 0.70
C ALA A 24 -4.52 -11.92 -0.46
N ILE A 25 -3.96 -12.27 -1.63
CA ILE A 25 -4.74 -12.83 -2.76
C ILE A 25 -5.41 -14.14 -2.34
N GLY A 26 -4.66 -15.01 -1.65
CA GLY A 26 -5.20 -16.27 -1.13
C GLY A 26 -6.35 -16.10 -0.14
N GLU A 27 -6.22 -15.16 0.80
CA GLU A 27 -7.28 -14.83 1.76
C GLU A 27 -8.54 -14.30 1.08
N THR A 28 -8.38 -13.42 0.09
CA THR A 28 -9.49 -12.80 -0.66
C THR A 28 -10.28 -13.83 -1.48
N HIS A 29 -9.59 -14.79 -2.10
CA HIS A 29 -10.20 -15.79 -2.98
C HIS A 29 -10.45 -17.15 -2.30
N GLY A 30 -10.15 -17.28 -0.99
CA GLY A 30 -10.30 -18.53 -0.25
C GLY A 30 -9.37 -19.65 -0.72
N VAL A 31 -8.19 -19.31 -1.24
CA VAL A 31 -7.20 -20.25 -1.78
C VAL A 31 -5.89 -20.18 -1.00
N ASN A 32 -5.29 -21.34 -0.72
CA ASN A 32 -3.96 -21.37 -0.12
C ASN A 32 -2.92 -20.73 -1.06
N HIS A 33 -2.14 -19.78 -0.54
CA HIS A 33 -1.05 -19.10 -1.24
C HIS A 33 -0.07 -20.06 -1.95
N ALA A 34 0.20 -21.24 -1.38
CA ALA A 34 1.06 -22.25 -2.00
C ALA A 34 0.46 -22.82 -3.30
N THR A 35 -0.88 -22.93 -3.38
CA THR A 35 -1.59 -23.37 -4.58
C THR A 35 -1.51 -22.32 -5.69
N ILE A 36 -1.60 -21.04 -5.32
CA ILE A 36 -1.43 -19.91 -6.25
C ILE A 36 -0.01 -19.92 -6.85
N LEU A 37 1.03 -20.07 -6.02
CA LEU A 37 2.43 -20.15 -6.49
C LEU A 37 2.68 -21.34 -7.42
N LYS A 38 2.14 -22.52 -7.08
CA LYS A 38 2.24 -23.71 -7.94
C LYS A 38 1.61 -23.48 -9.30
N ARG A 39 0.45 -22.82 -9.34
CA ARG A 39 -0.24 -22.51 -10.59
C ARG A 39 0.46 -21.42 -11.39
N ALA A 40 0.90 -20.35 -10.73
CA ALA A 40 1.69 -19.29 -11.34
C ALA A 40 2.94 -19.85 -12.04
N LYS A 41 3.64 -20.81 -11.42
CA LYS A 41 4.79 -21.48 -12.04
C LYS A 41 4.41 -22.37 -13.22
N LYS A 42 3.24 -23.02 -13.17
CA LYS A 42 2.75 -23.91 -14.23
C LYS A 42 2.28 -23.13 -15.47
N GLU A 43 1.62 -22.00 -15.25
CA GLU A 43 1.01 -21.16 -16.28
C GLU A 43 1.87 -19.93 -16.64
N ASP A 44 3.13 -19.88 -16.18
CA ASP A 44 4.11 -18.79 -16.38
C ASP A 44 3.60 -17.37 -16.05
N TRP A 45 2.83 -17.23 -14.97
CA TRP A 45 2.37 -15.91 -14.52
C TRP A 45 3.54 -15.06 -14.02
N LYS A 46 3.63 -13.82 -14.51
CA LYS A 46 4.67 -12.84 -14.15
C LYS A 46 4.04 -11.57 -13.56
N ARG A 47 4.73 -10.93 -12.61
CA ARG A 47 4.30 -9.64 -12.00
C ARG A 47 4.70 -8.44 -12.87
N ASP A 48 4.32 -8.48 -14.14
CA ASP A 48 4.75 -7.55 -15.18
C ASP A 48 3.96 -6.24 -15.23
N LEU A 49 2.78 -6.18 -14.59
CA LEU A 49 1.92 -5.00 -14.59
C LEU A 49 2.14 -4.08 -13.39
N THR A 50 3.09 -4.41 -12.50
CA THR A 50 3.31 -3.71 -11.23
C THR A 50 3.46 -2.19 -11.41
N ASP A 51 4.29 -1.73 -12.36
CA ASP A 51 4.55 -0.31 -12.54
C ASP A 51 3.41 0.44 -13.23
N ARG A 52 2.74 -0.20 -14.21
CA ARG A 52 1.55 0.36 -14.88
C ARG A 52 0.37 0.50 -13.91
N VAL A 53 0.17 -0.51 -13.06
CA VAL A 53 -0.88 -0.48 -12.04
C VAL A 53 -0.57 0.56 -10.96
N ARG A 54 0.69 0.72 -10.54
CA ARG A 54 1.10 1.82 -9.65
C ARG A 54 0.86 3.20 -10.27
N ALA A 55 1.20 3.39 -11.54
CA ALA A 55 0.99 4.63 -12.26
C ALA A 55 -0.52 4.97 -12.37
N ALA A 56 -1.33 4.00 -12.77
CA ALA A 56 -2.79 4.15 -12.84
C ALA A 56 -3.41 4.43 -11.47
N THR A 57 -2.95 3.74 -10.42
CA THR A 57 -3.37 3.99 -9.03
C THR A 57 -3.04 5.42 -8.60
N LYS A 58 -1.81 5.89 -8.86
CA LYS A 58 -1.39 7.27 -8.53
C LYS A 58 -2.26 8.29 -9.26
N GLN A 59 -2.55 8.05 -10.53
CA GLN A 59 -3.44 8.89 -11.34
C GLN A 59 -4.86 8.91 -10.78
N LYS A 60 -5.46 7.75 -10.48
CA LYS A 60 -6.79 7.63 -9.90
C LYS A 60 -6.92 8.23 -8.51
N VAL A 61 -5.93 8.05 -7.63
CA VAL A 61 -5.94 8.71 -6.30
C VAL A 61 -5.96 10.23 -6.48
N THR A 62 -5.26 10.76 -7.49
CA THR A 62 -5.24 12.20 -7.79
C THR A 62 -6.57 12.67 -8.39
N THR A 63 -7.16 11.89 -9.30
CA THR A 63 -8.45 12.19 -9.96
C THR A 63 -9.65 12.03 -9.03
N ALA A 64 -9.66 11.02 -8.16
CA ALA A 64 -10.73 10.77 -7.17
C ALA A 64 -10.84 11.91 -6.14
N VAL A 65 -9.74 12.62 -5.90
CA VAL A 65 -9.72 13.82 -5.05
C VAL A 65 -10.27 15.06 -5.79
N THR A 66 -10.38 15.04 -7.13
CA THR A 66 -10.66 16.23 -7.95
C THR A 66 -11.97 16.19 -8.75
N THR A 67 -12.55 15.03 -9.10
CA THR A 67 -13.82 15.00 -9.86
C THR A 67 -14.56 13.66 -9.81
N LYS A 68 -15.90 13.69 -9.74
CA LYS A 68 -16.81 12.53 -9.91
C LYS A 68 -17.24 12.41 -11.38
N SER A 69 -16.98 11.29 -12.06
CA SER A 69 -17.79 10.86 -13.23
C SER A 69 -17.48 9.43 -13.72
N ASN A 70 -18.56 8.74 -14.17
CA ASN A 70 -18.73 7.40 -14.77
C ASN A 70 -18.04 7.19 -16.16
N GLN A 71 -17.71 5.95 -16.59
CA GLN A 71 -18.53 5.04 -17.47
C GLN A 71 -17.80 3.75 -18.00
N SER A 72 -18.63 2.72 -18.27
CA SER A 72 -18.59 1.32 -18.84
C SER A 72 -17.39 0.61 -19.54
N LYS A 73 -17.13 -0.64 -19.06
CA LYS A 73 -17.33 -2.02 -19.59
C LYS A 73 -16.85 -2.49 -21.01
N VAL A 74 -15.65 -3.07 -21.11
CA VAL A 74 -15.22 -4.29 -21.88
C VAL A 74 -13.94 -4.87 -21.25
N VAL A 75 -13.96 -6.13 -20.77
CA VAL A 75 -12.82 -6.80 -20.08
C VAL A 75 -11.62 -6.93 -21.00
N THR A 76 -10.70 -6.00 -20.83
CA THR A 76 -9.38 -5.90 -21.45
C THR A 76 -8.37 -5.66 -20.33
N ASP A 77 -7.06 -5.72 -20.59
CA ASP A 77 -6.03 -5.35 -19.61
C ASP A 77 -6.31 -3.99 -18.95
N ALA A 78 -7.03 -3.09 -19.64
CA ALA A 78 -7.50 -1.83 -19.09
C ALA A 78 -8.49 -2.02 -17.92
N GLU A 79 -9.42 -2.96 -17.97
CA GLU A 79 -10.32 -3.26 -16.83
C GLU A 79 -9.59 -3.91 -15.67
N ILE A 80 -8.58 -4.75 -15.95
CA ILE A 80 -7.73 -5.34 -14.91
C ILE A 80 -6.99 -4.23 -14.16
N ILE A 81 -6.44 -3.27 -14.90
CA ILE A 81 -5.77 -2.09 -14.36
C ILE A 81 -6.78 -1.21 -13.61
N GLU A 82 -7.97 -1.00 -14.16
CA GLU A 82 -9.04 -0.19 -13.58
C GLU A 82 -9.50 -0.77 -12.23
N GLU A 83 -9.83 -2.05 -12.17
CA GLU A 83 -10.28 -2.73 -10.95
C GLU A 83 -9.16 -2.79 -9.89
N ALA A 84 -7.93 -3.14 -10.29
CA ALA A 84 -6.80 -3.20 -9.37
C ALA A 84 -6.46 -1.82 -8.80
N SER A 85 -6.57 -0.76 -9.62
CA SER A 85 -6.34 0.61 -9.18
C SER A 85 -7.47 1.13 -8.29
N ASP A 86 -8.73 0.76 -8.53
CA ASP A 86 -9.85 1.09 -7.63
C ASP A 86 -9.69 0.44 -6.26
N GLN A 87 -9.31 -0.84 -6.22
CA GLN A 87 -9.04 -1.54 -4.97
C GLN A 87 -7.86 -0.89 -4.21
N ALA A 88 -6.80 -0.52 -4.93
CA ALA A 88 -5.65 0.15 -4.33
C ALA A 88 -6.01 1.54 -3.78
N VAL A 89 -6.84 2.32 -4.52
CA VAL A 89 -7.39 3.60 -4.05
C VAL A 89 -8.22 3.40 -2.79
N ALA A 90 -9.12 2.41 -2.77
CA ALA A 90 -9.96 2.11 -1.62
C ALA A 90 -9.13 1.77 -0.37
N VAL A 91 -8.07 0.96 -0.53
CA VAL A 91 -7.13 0.64 0.56
C VAL A 91 -6.40 1.89 1.04
N ILE A 92 -5.91 2.75 0.14
CA ILE A 92 -5.22 3.99 0.51
C ILE A 92 -6.17 4.93 1.26
N LEU A 93 -7.41 5.07 0.82
CA LEU A 93 -8.41 5.90 1.50
C LEU A 93 -8.76 5.35 2.90
N ALA A 94 -8.86 4.02 3.03
CA ALA A 94 -9.06 3.37 4.33
C ALA A 94 -7.86 3.61 5.26
N HIS A 95 -6.63 3.48 4.76
CA HIS A 95 -5.41 3.78 5.52
C HIS A 95 -5.37 5.25 5.95
N ARG A 96 -5.68 6.20 5.06
CA ARG A 96 -5.76 7.63 5.41
C ARG A 96 -6.78 7.90 6.51
N THR A 97 -7.94 7.28 6.43
CA THR A 97 -8.98 7.39 7.47
C THR A 97 -8.48 6.82 8.80
N GLY A 98 -7.85 5.64 8.78
CA GLY A 98 -7.26 5.03 9.98
C GLY A 98 -6.15 5.88 10.59
N LEU A 99 -5.24 6.42 9.78
CA LEU A 99 -4.16 7.31 10.23
C LEU A 99 -4.73 8.58 10.88
N ALA A 100 -5.76 9.19 10.29
CA ALA A 100 -6.43 10.34 10.89
C ALA A 100 -7.08 10.02 12.25
N GLN A 101 -7.69 8.83 12.38
CA GLN A 101 -8.22 8.36 13.66
C GLN A 101 -7.11 8.16 14.70
N TRP A 102 -6.02 7.49 14.33
CA TRP A 102 -4.86 7.28 15.22
C TRP A 102 -4.22 8.60 15.64
N ARG A 103 -4.13 9.57 14.73
CA ARG A 103 -3.68 10.92 15.03
C ARG A 103 -4.56 11.59 16.07
N SER A 104 -5.89 11.54 15.90
CA SER A 104 -6.83 12.09 16.90
C SER A 104 -6.69 11.44 18.28
N ILE A 105 -6.37 10.13 18.34
CA ILE A 105 -6.11 9.45 19.61
C ILE A 105 -4.79 9.95 20.24
N ALA A 106 -3.74 10.09 19.44
CA ALA A 106 -2.45 10.59 19.89
C ALA A 106 -2.56 12.04 20.40
N ASP A 107 -3.32 12.90 19.70
CA ASP A 107 -3.59 14.27 20.12
C ASP A 107 -4.31 14.31 21.48
N LYS A 108 -5.32 13.45 21.71
CA LYS A 108 -5.99 13.34 23.01
C LYS A 108 -5.05 12.91 24.14
N LEU A 109 -4.13 11.98 23.87
CA LEU A 109 -3.12 11.57 24.86
C LEU A 109 -2.15 12.72 25.14
N SER A 110 -1.74 13.46 24.11
CA SER A 110 -0.91 14.66 24.25
C SER A 110 -1.60 15.70 25.13
N ASP A 111 -2.86 16.01 24.87
CA ASP A 111 -3.65 16.96 25.66
C ASP A 111 -3.76 16.52 27.12
N ALA A 112 -4.01 15.23 27.35
CA ALA A 112 -4.09 14.67 28.71
C ALA A 112 -2.76 14.76 29.45
N LEU A 113 -1.64 14.48 28.78
CA LEU A 113 -0.31 14.62 29.36
C LEU A 113 0.04 16.08 29.64
N VAL A 114 -0.31 17.01 28.74
CA VAL A 114 -0.09 18.46 28.96
C VAL A 114 -0.87 18.97 30.17
N ALA A 115 -2.09 18.47 30.40
CA ALA A 115 -2.93 18.88 31.53
C ALA A 115 -2.55 18.21 32.86
N MET A 116 -1.72 17.16 32.84
CA MET A 116 -1.37 16.40 34.05
C MET A 116 -0.32 17.13 34.88
N ASP A 117 -0.60 17.34 36.16
CA ASP A 117 0.39 17.82 37.12
C ASP A 117 1.39 16.69 37.46
N VAL A 118 2.68 16.98 37.33
CA VAL A 118 3.74 15.98 37.45
C VAL A 118 4.44 16.12 38.80
N ASN A 119 4.42 15.05 39.59
CA ASN A 119 5.02 14.99 40.91
C ASN A 119 5.83 13.68 41.09
N ALA A 120 6.45 13.52 42.26
CA ALA A 120 7.32 12.38 42.54
C ALA A 120 6.61 11.02 42.41
N ASP A 121 5.29 10.97 42.63
CA ASP A 121 4.51 9.74 42.62
C ASP A 121 4.16 9.29 41.19
N ASN A 122 4.07 10.22 40.22
CA ASN A 122 3.63 9.93 38.85
C ASN A 122 4.67 10.20 37.76
N ALA A 123 5.83 10.80 38.09
CA ALA A 123 6.85 11.18 37.10
C ALA A 123 7.33 10.01 36.22
N GLY A 124 7.46 8.81 36.80
CA GLY A 124 7.86 7.61 36.06
C GLY A 124 6.81 7.16 35.03
N ASP A 125 5.52 7.21 35.40
CA ASP A 125 4.41 6.86 34.50
C ASP A 125 4.20 7.92 33.43
N PHE A 126 4.37 9.20 33.78
CA PHE A 126 4.36 10.31 32.83
C PHE A 126 5.44 10.10 31.76
N ALA A 127 6.69 9.86 32.16
CA ALA A 127 7.80 9.69 31.22
C ALA A 127 7.61 8.48 30.29
N ARG A 128 7.07 7.37 30.80
CA ARG A 128 6.73 6.19 29.98
C ARG A 128 5.62 6.49 28.97
N SER A 129 4.56 7.17 29.41
CA SER A 129 3.44 7.56 28.55
C SER A 129 3.87 8.54 27.46
N LEU A 130 4.73 9.51 27.81
CA LEU A 130 5.30 10.46 26.85
C LEU A 130 6.13 9.76 25.76
N ASN A 131 7.04 8.87 26.15
CA ASN A 131 7.85 8.12 25.18
C ASN A 131 6.99 7.26 24.24
N ALA A 132 6.00 6.54 24.80
CA ALA A 132 5.06 5.76 24.00
C ALA A 132 4.24 6.64 23.04
N GLY A 133 3.82 7.83 23.49
CA GLY A 133 3.11 8.81 22.68
C GLY A 133 3.96 9.36 21.52
N VAL A 134 5.22 9.72 21.78
CA VAL A 134 6.15 10.20 20.75
C VAL A 134 6.42 9.12 19.70
N ASP A 135 6.65 7.87 20.11
CA ASP A 135 6.85 6.75 19.20
C ASP A 135 5.62 6.48 18.34
N ALA A 136 4.41 6.56 18.92
CA ALA A 136 3.16 6.44 18.18
C ALA A 136 3.02 7.57 17.14
N GLN A 137 3.33 8.81 17.53
CA GLN A 137 3.24 9.97 16.65
C GLN A 137 4.21 9.88 15.47
N LEU A 138 5.46 9.44 15.71
CA LEU A 138 6.44 9.23 14.64
C LEU A 138 5.97 8.20 13.62
N LYS A 139 5.34 7.11 14.07
CA LYS A 139 4.78 6.07 13.19
C LYS A 139 3.58 6.57 12.39
N VAL A 140 2.69 7.33 13.01
CA VAL A 140 1.55 7.95 12.32
C VAL A 140 2.04 8.93 11.25
N ILE A 141 2.98 9.83 11.59
CA ILE A 141 3.56 10.79 10.63
C ILE A 141 4.21 10.05 9.45
N LYS A 142 5.00 9.00 9.71
CA LYS A 142 5.59 8.17 8.66
C LYS A 142 4.52 7.56 7.76
N GLY A 143 3.47 6.97 8.34
CA GLY A 143 2.35 6.39 7.60
C GLY A 143 1.60 7.44 6.76
N GLU A 144 1.37 8.64 7.30
CA GLU A 144 0.76 9.76 6.59
C GLU A 144 1.62 10.18 5.40
N ARG A 145 2.92 10.40 5.61
CA ARG A 145 3.85 10.79 4.54
C ARG A 145 3.87 9.77 3.41
N GLN A 146 3.85 8.47 3.73
CA GLN A 146 3.74 7.40 2.73
C GLN A 146 2.39 7.42 2.01
N ALA A 147 1.27 7.54 2.72
CA ALA A 147 -0.07 7.54 2.14
C ALA A 147 -0.37 8.77 1.26
N TYR A 148 0.33 9.89 1.50
CA TYR A 148 0.26 11.11 0.70
C TYR A 148 1.38 11.22 -0.34
N ASN A 149 2.20 10.17 -0.52
CA ASN A 149 3.34 10.17 -1.44
C ASN A 149 4.34 11.32 -1.17
N LEU A 150 4.44 11.79 0.07
CA LEU A 150 5.39 12.81 0.51
C LEU A 150 6.79 12.25 0.79
N ASP A 151 6.94 10.92 0.74
CA ASP A 151 8.21 10.19 0.87
C ASP A 151 8.75 9.72 -0.49
N ILE A 152 8.17 10.16 -1.61
CA ILE A 152 8.78 9.89 -2.91
C ILE A 152 10.00 10.80 -3.05
N GLU A 153 11.18 10.27 -2.74
CA GLU A 153 12.41 10.73 -3.39
C GLU A 153 12.26 10.41 -4.89
N GLU A 154 11.81 11.40 -5.65
CA GLU A 154 11.66 11.31 -7.11
C GLU A 154 13.03 11.19 -7.84
N GLY A 155 14.14 11.02 -7.12
CA GLY A 155 15.49 11.21 -7.65
C GLY A 155 16.40 9.99 -7.82
N ASP A 156 16.17 8.85 -7.15
CA ASP A 156 17.29 7.90 -6.97
C ASP A 156 17.24 6.65 -7.86
N LYS A 157 16.05 6.06 -8.08
CA LYS A 157 15.95 4.75 -8.76
C LYS A 157 16.14 4.79 -10.27
N THR A 158 15.77 5.90 -10.93
CA THR A 158 15.94 6.06 -12.38
C THR A 158 17.39 6.38 -12.73
N VAL A 159 18.09 7.15 -11.89
CA VAL A 159 19.49 7.52 -12.08
C VAL A 159 20.43 6.37 -11.75
N SER A 160 20.17 5.61 -10.67
CA SER A 160 20.90 4.37 -10.37
C SER A 160 20.78 3.37 -11.52
N GLY A 161 19.56 3.12 -12.02
CA GLY A 161 19.35 2.20 -13.13
C GLY A 161 20.02 2.63 -14.44
N LEU A 162 20.19 3.94 -14.67
CA LEU A 162 20.91 4.47 -15.83
C LEU A 162 22.43 4.35 -15.69
N SER A 163 22.95 4.57 -14.47
CA SER A 163 24.37 4.38 -14.15
C SER A 163 24.77 2.92 -14.30
N ASP A 164 23.95 1.99 -13.80
CA ASP A 164 24.21 0.56 -13.90
C ASP A 164 24.23 0.09 -15.37
N LEU A 165 23.36 0.66 -16.22
CA LEU A 165 23.31 0.38 -17.66
C LEU A 165 24.53 0.93 -18.41
N MET A 166 25.03 2.09 -17.99
CA MET A 166 26.22 2.72 -18.57
C MET A 166 27.49 1.99 -18.19
N ASP A 167 27.57 1.50 -16.95
CA ASP A 167 28.65 0.64 -16.47
C ASP A 167 28.65 -0.73 -17.16
N ASP A 168 27.49 -1.30 -17.48
CA ASP A 168 27.42 -2.54 -18.26
C ASP A 168 27.84 -2.34 -19.72
N LEU A 169 27.40 -1.26 -20.36
CA LEU A 169 27.83 -0.91 -21.72
C LEU A 169 29.32 -0.60 -21.82
N SER A 170 29.94 -0.10 -20.74
CA SER A 170 31.39 0.16 -20.68
C SER A 170 32.24 -1.09 -20.48
N LYS A 171 31.67 -2.22 -20.04
CA LYS A 171 32.40 -3.48 -19.83
C LYS A 171 32.54 -4.31 -21.10
N ASP A 172 31.69 -4.06 -22.08
CA ASP A 172 31.68 -4.75 -23.39
C ASP A 172 32.48 -4.00 -24.48
N ALA A 173 33.24 -2.95 -24.11
CA ALA A 173 34.08 -2.14 -24.99
C ALA A 173 35.59 -2.37 -24.78
#